data_AF-A0A8B5UGA7-F1
#
_entry.id   AF-A0A8B5UGA7-F1
#
_cell.length_a   1.000
_cell.length_b   1.000
_cell.length_c   1.000
_cell.angle_alpha   90.00
_cell.angle_beta   90.00
_cell.angle_gamma   90.00
#
_symmetry.space_group_name_H-M   'P 1'
#
loop_
_entity.id
_entity.type
_entity.pdbx_description
1 polymer ?
#
loop_
_entity_poly.entity_id
_entity_poly.type
_entity_poly.pdbx_seq_one_letter_code
_entity_poly.pdbx_strand_id
1 'polypeptide(L)'
;MTNLLTAAEAFAALQKGKTVLCRPAGDMLDFADLDQFPASVFGKPGFEFCIKIETIELAGITFTKPLTIDEYKAGQDVFVINTYLPSIYIIGFETAALIEAINSGFVQRDAENAKLQLKAFSKALGIEINNDLSVIRLGEEPKKQRGKKSKAEKPSDVISAETQPTIVITKQTNVTTSEDLLVPETNEHKVDPEYQKALDALLQRVKESKTPEEVNAVYRYTRTWNDKQMEPLL
;
A
#
# COMPACT_ATOMS: atom_id res chain seq x y z
N MET A 1 -17.87 11.93 -10.67
CA MET A 1 -18.43 11.06 -11.72
C MET A 1 -19.52 10.24 -11.10
N THR A 2 -20.77 10.42 -11.52
CA THR A 2 -21.89 9.61 -11.04
C THR A 2 -21.82 8.28 -11.78
N ASN A 3 -21.46 7.20 -11.08
CA ASN A 3 -21.59 5.85 -11.62
C ASN A 3 -23.09 5.56 -11.78
N LEU A 4 -23.64 5.89 -12.95
CA LEU A 4 -25.02 5.61 -13.29
C LEU A 4 -25.24 4.10 -13.37
N LEU A 5 -26.35 3.65 -12.81
CA LEU A 5 -26.77 2.26 -12.81
C LEU A 5 -27.96 2.08 -13.76
N THR A 6 -28.02 0.90 -14.38
CA THR A 6 -29.24 0.40 -14.99
C THR A 6 -30.28 0.07 -13.93
N ALA A 7 -31.56 -0.01 -14.31
CA ALA A 7 -32.63 -0.41 -13.39
C ALA A 7 -32.38 -1.79 -12.75
N ALA A 8 -31.80 -2.73 -13.51
CA ALA A 8 -31.43 -4.05 -13.00
C ALA A 8 -30.32 -3.98 -11.94
N GLU A 9 -29.26 -3.20 -12.20
CA GLU A 9 -28.16 -3.00 -11.24
C GLU A 9 -28.62 -2.24 -10.00
N ALA A 10 -29.49 -1.25 -10.16
CA ALA A 10 -30.11 -0.51 -9.07
C ALA A 10 -30.93 -1.44 -8.16
N PHE A 11 -31.75 -2.31 -8.75
CA PHE A 11 -32.51 -3.30 -7.99
C PHE A 11 -31.60 -4.32 -7.29
N ALA A 12 -30.55 -4.79 -7.96
CA ALA A 12 -29.55 -5.67 -7.35
C ALA A 12 -28.79 -5.00 -6.20
N ALA A 13 -28.51 -3.70 -6.29
CA ALA A 13 -27.90 -2.93 -5.21
C ALA A 13 -28.83 -2.84 -3.98
N LEU A 14 -30.13 -2.62 -4.19
CA LEU A 14 -31.13 -2.66 -3.12
C LEU A 14 -31.19 -4.03 -2.44
N GLN A 15 -31.14 -5.12 -3.20
CA GLN A 15 -31.09 -6.48 -2.65
C GLN A 15 -29.85 -6.74 -1.79
N LYS A 16 -28.74 -6.04 -2.08
CA LYS A 16 -27.51 -6.06 -1.27
C LYS A 16 -27.54 -5.09 -0.08
N GLY A 17 -28.70 -4.48 0.21
CA GLY A 17 -28.88 -3.54 1.31
C GLY A 17 -28.29 -2.15 1.08
N LYS A 18 -27.93 -1.81 -0.16
CA LYS A 18 -27.42 -0.47 -0.50
C LYS A 18 -28.56 0.50 -0.72
N THR A 19 -28.32 1.76 -0.39
CA THR A 19 -29.26 2.84 -0.69
C THR A 19 -29.08 3.31 -2.13
N VAL A 20 -30.16 3.32 -2.91
CA VAL A 20 -30.18 3.77 -4.30
C VAL A 20 -30.99 5.07 -4.40
N LEU A 21 -30.48 6.01 -5.19
CA LEU A 21 -31.16 7.25 -5.53
C LEU A 21 -31.62 7.21 -6.98
N CYS A 22 -32.63 8.01 -7.30
CA CYS A 22 -33.23 8.11 -8.61
C CYS A 22 -33.41 9.57 -9.04
N ARG A 23 -33.37 9.82 -10.34
CA ARG A 23 -33.85 11.06 -10.96
C ARG A 23 -34.42 10.80 -12.36
N PRO A 24 -35.27 11.68 -12.89
CA PRO A 24 -35.64 11.64 -14.30
C PRO A 24 -34.41 11.88 -15.19
N ALA A 25 -34.31 11.16 -16.32
CA ALA A 25 -33.19 11.27 -17.24
C ALA A 25 -33.17 12.63 -17.95
N GLY A 26 -31.98 13.22 -18.06
CA GLY A 26 -31.81 14.55 -18.65
C GLY A 26 -32.32 15.70 -17.78
N ASP A 27 -32.79 15.43 -16.56
CA ASP A 27 -33.13 16.45 -15.59
C ASP A 27 -31.86 17.04 -14.96
N MET A 28 -31.85 18.35 -14.75
CA MET A 28 -30.78 19.05 -14.05
C MET A 28 -30.88 18.89 -12.53
N LEU A 29 -31.99 18.30 -12.04
CA LEU A 29 -32.18 18.03 -10.64
C LEU A 29 -31.21 16.97 -10.08
N ASP A 30 -30.93 17.12 -8.80
CA ASP A 30 -30.15 16.17 -8.03
C ASP A 30 -30.89 14.85 -7.84
N PHE A 31 -30.12 13.80 -7.57
CA PHE A 31 -30.65 12.48 -7.24
C PHE A 31 -31.42 12.53 -5.92
N ALA A 32 -32.64 11.99 -5.93
CA ALA A 32 -33.52 11.93 -4.77
C ALA A 32 -33.72 10.49 -4.28
N ASP A 33 -34.15 10.34 -3.04
CA ASP A 33 -34.46 9.03 -2.45
C ASP A 33 -35.62 8.36 -3.22
N LEU A 34 -35.58 7.02 -3.31
CA LEU A 34 -36.54 6.23 -4.11
C LEU A 34 -37.98 6.31 -3.61
N ASP A 35 -38.20 6.69 -2.35
CA ASP A 35 -39.53 6.85 -1.75
C ASP A 35 -40.33 8.01 -2.38
N GLN A 36 -39.64 8.95 -3.03
CA GLN A 36 -40.25 10.05 -3.79
C GLN A 36 -40.79 9.61 -5.16
N PHE A 37 -40.52 8.38 -5.58
CA PHE A 37 -40.87 7.87 -6.90
C PHE A 37 -41.79 6.64 -6.81
N PRO A 38 -42.67 6.43 -7.82
CA PRO A 38 -43.49 5.23 -7.87
C PRO A 38 -42.63 3.99 -8.17
N ALA A 39 -42.94 2.83 -7.59
CA ALA A 39 -42.21 1.58 -7.81
C ALA A 39 -42.04 1.18 -9.30
N SER A 40 -42.89 1.71 -10.20
CA SER A 40 -42.78 1.52 -11.65
C SER A 40 -41.52 2.10 -12.29
N VAL A 41 -40.72 2.93 -11.59
CA VAL A 41 -39.49 3.54 -12.16
C VAL A 41 -38.50 2.51 -12.68
N PHE A 42 -38.40 1.32 -12.08
CA PHE A 42 -37.51 0.26 -12.56
C PHE A 42 -37.93 -0.35 -13.90
N GLY A 43 -39.20 -0.18 -14.30
CA GLY A 43 -39.75 -0.71 -15.55
C GLY A 43 -39.93 0.33 -16.64
N LYS A 44 -39.69 1.62 -16.35
CA LYS A 44 -39.89 2.72 -17.31
C LYS A 44 -38.56 3.24 -17.85
N PRO A 45 -38.46 3.51 -19.16
CA PRO A 45 -37.35 4.29 -19.68
C PRO A 45 -37.41 5.73 -19.14
N GLY A 46 -36.27 6.42 -19.13
CA GLY A 46 -36.20 7.84 -18.74
C GLY A 46 -35.95 8.09 -17.26
N PHE A 47 -35.39 7.12 -16.53
CA PHE A 47 -34.89 7.31 -15.17
C PHE A 47 -33.42 6.89 -15.09
N GLU A 48 -32.68 7.64 -14.28
CA GLU A 48 -31.28 7.37 -13.96
C GLU A 48 -31.16 6.99 -12.49
N PHE A 49 -30.29 6.03 -12.19
CA PHE A 49 -30.08 5.52 -10.84
C PHE A 49 -28.62 5.66 -10.43
N CYS A 50 -28.34 5.86 -9.15
CA CYS A 50 -26.99 5.76 -8.61
C CYS A 50 -27.02 5.23 -7.16
N ILE A 51 -25.87 4.74 -6.67
CA ILE A 51 -25.73 4.33 -5.26
C ILE A 51 -25.46 5.57 -4.42
N LYS A 52 -26.21 5.76 -3.34
CA LYS A 52 -25.92 6.76 -2.31
C LYS A 52 -24.66 6.33 -1.57
N ILE A 53 -23.59 7.09 -1.72
CA ILE A 53 -22.37 6.87 -0.93
C ILE A 53 -22.63 7.45 0.45
N GLU A 54 -22.70 6.59 1.46
CA GLU A 54 -22.90 7.02 2.85
C GLU A 54 -21.69 7.82 3.34
N THR A 55 -21.94 8.80 4.20
CA THR A 55 -20.89 9.59 4.86
C THR A 55 -20.76 9.20 6.33
N ILE A 56 -19.60 9.48 6.90
CA ILE A 56 -19.29 9.32 8.33
C ILE A 56 -18.63 10.60 8.83
N GLU A 57 -18.84 10.91 10.10
CA GLU A 57 -18.18 12.01 10.79
C GLU A 57 -17.18 11.46 11.81
N LEU A 58 -15.95 11.94 11.78
CA LEU A 58 -14.91 11.61 12.75
C LEU A 58 -14.08 12.87 13.08
N ALA A 59 -13.90 13.16 14.37
CA ALA A 59 -13.18 14.35 14.85
C ALA A 59 -13.69 15.68 14.24
N GLY A 60 -15.00 15.77 13.97
CA GLY A 60 -15.64 16.94 13.34
C GLY A 60 -15.30 17.10 11.85
N ILE A 61 -14.84 16.04 11.19
CA ILE A 61 -14.57 15.99 9.75
C ILE A 61 -15.48 14.94 9.14
N THR A 62 -16.26 15.34 8.14
CA THR A 62 -17.15 14.45 7.40
C THR A 62 -16.48 13.97 6.11
N PHE A 63 -16.54 12.67 5.84
CA PHE A 63 -16.05 12.06 4.60
C PHE A 63 -16.91 10.85 4.21
N THR A 64 -16.78 10.36 2.98
CA THR A 64 -17.51 9.16 2.54
C THR A 64 -17.02 7.91 3.26
N LYS A 65 -17.91 6.96 3.54
CA LYS A 65 -17.49 5.64 4.02
C LYS A 65 -16.45 5.03 3.07
N PRO A 66 -15.39 4.38 3.59
CA PRO A 66 -14.37 3.75 2.75
C PRO A 66 -14.96 2.82 1.69
N LEU A 67 -14.22 2.64 0.60
CA LEU A 67 -14.56 1.68 -0.44
C LEU A 67 -14.53 0.26 0.15
N THR A 68 -15.56 -0.54 -0.12
CA THR A 68 -15.59 -1.95 0.26
C THR A 68 -15.23 -2.85 -0.92
N ILE A 69 -14.84 -4.09 -0.64
CA ILE A 69 -14.41 -5.03 -1.68
C ILE A 69 -15.54 -5.35 -2.68
N ASP A 70 -16.80 -5.39 -2.23
CA ASP A 70 -17.98 -5.60 -3.11
C ASP A 70 -18.22 -4.46 -4.11
N GLU A 71 -17.59 -3.31 -3.87
CA GLU A 71 -17.65 -2.13 -4.73
C GLU A 71 -16.42 -1.98 -5.59
N TYR A 72 -15.38 -2.76 -5.30
CA TYR A 72 -14.17 -2.71 -6.06
C TYR A 72 -14.37 -3.35 -7.44
N LYS A 73 -13.97 -2.64 -8.49
CA LYS A 73 -13.91 -3.14 -9.87
C LYS A 73 -12.45 -3.19 -10.29
N ALA A 74 -12.00 -4.37 -10.74
CA ALA A 74 -10.61 -4.55 -11.19
C ALA A 74 -10.25 -3.53 -12.27
N GLY A 75 -9.07 -2.91 -12.11
CA GLY A 75 -8.56 -1.88 -13.04
C GLY A 75 -9.12 -0.48 -12.84
N GLN A 76 -10.01 -0.25 -11.87
CA GLN A 76 -10.44 1.11 -11.52
C GLN A 76 -9.38 1.83 -10.70
N ASP A 77 -9.26 3.14 -10.90
CA ASP A 77 -8.43 3.99 -10.04
C ASP A 77 -9.08 4.16 -8.66
N VAL A 78 -8.32 3.83 -7.62
CA VAL A 78 -8.71 4.03 -6.22
C VAL A 78 -7.63 4.78 -5.46
N PHE A 79 -8.02 5.42 -4.36
CA PHE A 79 -7.18 6.33 -3.59
C PHE A 79 -6.85 5.71 -2.24
N VAL A 80 -5.63 5.22 -2.10
CA VAL A 80 -5.15 4.53 -0.91
C VAL A 80 -4.44 5.51 0.01
N ILE A 81 -4.85 5.52 1.28
CA ILE A 81 -4.25 6.34 2.32
C ILE A 81 -2.92 5.73 2.74
N ASN A 82 -1.85 6.52 2.64
CA ASN A 82 -0.54 6.17 3.16
C ASN A 82 -0.23 7.00 4.41
N THR A 83 0.10 6.30 5.50
CA THR A 83 0.45 6.91 6.79
C THR A 83 1.94 7.19 6.93
N TYR A 84 2.80 6.50 6.16
CA TYR A 84 4.24 6.76 6.13
C TYR A 84 4.56 7.89 5.15
N LEU A 85 4.97 9.05 5.67
CA LEU A 85 4.93 10.33 4.92
C LEU A 85 3.51 10.58 4.39
N PRO A 86 2.63 11.18 5.22
CA PRO A 86 1.21 11.38 4.92
C PRO A 86 0.95 11.80 3.47
N SER A 87 0.38 10.87 2.69
CA SER A 87 0.16 11.01 1.25
C SER A 87 -0.96 10.08 0.78
N ILE A 88 -1.49 10.34 -0.40
CA ILE A 88 -2.52 9.52 -1.04
C ILE A 88 -1.92 8.89 -2.30
N TYR A 89 -2.00 7.56 -2.43
CA TYR A 89 -1.59 6.84 -3.63
C TYR A 89 -2.79 6.54 -4.53
N ILE A 90 -2.66 6.83 -5.82
CA ILE A 90 -3.60 6.36 -6.84
C ILE A 90 -3.13 4.99 -7.31
N ILE A 91 -3.97 3.98 -7.14
CA ILE A 91 -3.71 2.61 -7.59
C ILE A 91 -4.79 2.23 -8.60
N GLY A 92 -4.37 1.89 -9.82
CA GLY A 92 -5.25 1.50 -10.93
C GLY A 92 -5.15 0.01 -11.29
N PHE A 93 -4.56 -0.80 -10.42
CA PHE A 93 -4.36 -2.23 -10.65
C PHE A 93 -4.55 -3.02 -9.36
N GLU A 94 -5.04 -4.25 -9.50
CA GLU A 94 -5.31 -5.11 -8.36
C GLU A 94 -4.02 -5.71 -7.80
N THR A 95 -3.87 -5.69 -6.48
CA THR A 95 -2.78 -6.35 -5.75
C THR A 95 -3.29 -6.87 -4.42
N ALA A 96 -2.60 -7.86 -3.83
CA ALA A 96 -2.91 -8.34 -2.48
C ALA A 96 -2.89 -7.20 -1.44
N ALA A 97 -1.90 -6.29 -1.54
CA ALA A 97 -1.80 -5.13 -0.67
C ALA A 97 -2.97 -4.15 -0.84
N LEU A 98 -3.48 -3.97 -2.06
CA LEU A 98 -4.67 -3.15 -2.29
C LEU A 98 -5.91 -3.79 -1.64
N ILE A 99 -6.10 -5.10 -1.80
CA ILE A 99 -7.22 -5.81 -1.19
C ILE A 99 -7.16 -5.70 0.34
N GLU A 100 -5.99 -5.86 0.94
CA GLU A 100 -5.78 -5.69 2.38
C GLU A 100 -6.09 -4.25 2.84
N ALA A 101 -5.66 -3.25 2.07
CA ALA A 101 -5.98 -1.85 2.35
C ALA A 101 -7.49 -1.57 2.28
N ILE A 102 -8.20 -2.15 1.30
CA ILE A 102 -9.66 -2.05 1.17
C ILE A 102 -10.33 -2.66 2.39
N ASN A 103 -9.96 -3.89 2.75
CA ASN A 103 -10.53 -4.60 3.91
C ASN A 103 -10.23 -3.90 5.24
N SER A 104 -9.12 -3.16 5.31
CA SER A 104 -8.73 -2.35 6.47
C SER A 104 -9.36 -0.95 6.48
N GLY A 105 -10.15 -0.59 5.45
CA GLY A 105 -10.84 0.69 5.37
C GLY A 105 -9.96 1.88 5.00
N PHE A 106 -8.79 1.68 4.38
CA PHE A 106 -7.85 2.74 4.01
C PHE A 106 -7.95 3.18 2.54
N VAL A 107 -9.05 2.84 1.86
CA VAL A 107 -9.23 3.12 0.43
C VAL A 107 -10.49 3.93 0.18
N GLN A 108 -10.38 4.95 -0.66
CA GLN A 108 -11.46 5.84 -1.06
C GLN A 108 -11.64 5.87 -2.58
N ARG A 109 -12.81 6.37 -2.99
CA ARG A 109 -13.22 6.52 -4.40
C ARG A 109 -12.63 7.76 -5.06
N ASP A 110 -12.22 8.74 -4.26
CA ASP A 110 -11.66 10.01 -4.71
C ASP A 110 -10.61 10.55 -3.73
N ALA A 111 -9.79 11.46 -4.23
CA ALA A 111 -8.69 12.06 -3.47
C ALA A 111 -9.18 12.91 -2.28
N GLU A 112 -10.28 13.65 -2.44
CA GLU A 112 -10.74 14.58 -1.41
C GLU A 112 -11.20 13.81 -0.17
N ASN A 113 -11.99 12.76 -0.34
CA ASN A 113 -12.40 11.89 0.76
C ASN A 113 -11.22 11.14 1.37
N ALA A 114 -10.21 10.75 0.57
CA ALA A 114 -8.98 10.15 1.10
C ALA A 114 -8.21 11.13 2.00
N LYS A 115 -8.07 12.39 1.57
CA LYS A 115 -7.45 13.46 2.35
C LYS A 115 -8.22 13.75 3.63
N LEU A 116 -9.56 13.87 3.54
CA LEU A 116 -10.42 14.12 4.68
C LEU A 116 -10.35 12.99 5.70
N GLN A 117 -10.37 11.73 5.25
CA GLN A 117 -10.23 10.56 6.11
C GLN A 117 -8.88 10.54 6.85
N LEU A 118 -7.76 10.80 6.17
CA LEU A 118 -6.43 10.85 6.80
C LEU A 118 -6.34 11.99 7.83
N LYS A 119 -6.89 13.16 7.51
CA LYS A 119 -7.01 14.28 8.46
C LYS A 119 -7.87 13.92 9.66
N ALA A 120 -9.00 13.24 9.44
CA ALA A 120 -9.90 12.80 10.51
C ALA A 120 -9.24 11.80 11.46
N PHE A 121 -8.54 10.79 10.92
CA PHE A 121 -7.78 9.84 11.74
C PHE A 121 -6.70 10.51 12.58
N SER A 122 -5.92 11.41 11.96
CA SER A 122 -4.85 12.11 12.66
C SER A 122 -5.42 13.00 13.77
N LYS A 123 -6.48 13.75 13.46
CA LYS A 123 -7.14 14.66 14.41
C LYS A 123 -7.80 13.90 15.56
N ALA A 124 -8.38 12.73 15.31
CA ALA A 124 -8.93 11.87 16.35
C ALA A 124 -7.86 11.41 17.37
N LEU A 125 -6.59 11.33 16.93
CA LEU A 125 -5.44 11.01 17.78
C LEU A 125 -4.74 12.24 18.37
N GLY A 126 -5.28 13.45 18.17
CA GLY A 126 -4.69 14.70 18.65
C GLY A 126 -3.56 15.26 17.78
N ILE A 127 -3.43 14.81 16.53
CA ILE A 127 -2.42 15.27 15.57
C ILE A 127 -3.09 16.05 14.44
N GLU A 128 -2.65 17.28 14.19
CA GLU A 128 -3.15 18.08 13.07
C GLU A 128 -2.26 17.96 11.83
N ILE A 129 -2.85 17.53 10.71
CA ILE A 129 -2.20 17.57 9.39
C ILE A 129 -2.67 18.84 8.68
N ASN A 130 -1.86 19.89 8.79
CA ASN A 130 -2.13 21.19 8.18
C ASN A 130 -1.53 21.33 6.77
N ASN A 131 -0.63 20.44 6.38
CA ASN A 131 -0.05 20.43 5.04
C ASN A 131 -1.05 19.90 4.01
N ASP A 132 -0.97 20.40 2.77
CA ASP A 132 -1.66 19.78 1.67
C ASP A 132 -1.03 18.41 1.38
N LEU A 133 -1.88 17.40 1.33
CA LEU A 133 -1.47 16.01 1.16
C LEU A 133 -1.20 15.76 -0.33
N SER A 134 -0.01 15.27 -0.64
CA SER A 134 0.35 14.92 -2.01
C SER A 134 -0.47 13.72 -2.48
N VAL A 135 -0.96 13.79 -3.72
CA VAL A 135 -1.63 12.68 -4.41
C VAL A 135 -0.72 12.20 -5.52
N ILE A 136 -0.26 10.94 -5.46
CA ILE A 136 0.77 10.40 -6.35
C ILE A 136 0.27 9.09 -6.96
N ARG A 137 0.42 8.89 -8.27
CA ARG A 137 0.12 7.59 -8.89
C ARG A 137 1.22 6.60 -8.57
N LEU A 138 0.84 5.42 -8.08
CA LEU A 138 1.80 4.39 -7.71
C LEU A 138 2.61 3.98 -8.94
N GLY A 139 3.94 4.13 -8.85
CA GLY A 139 4.88 3.89 -9.96
C GLY A 139 5.34 5.16 -10.70
N GLU A 140 4.67 6.30 -10.51
CA GLU A 140 5.02 7.61 -11.08
C GLU A 140 5.62 8.57 -10.03
N GLU A 141 6.33 8.02 -9.05
CA GLU A 141 6.98 8.85 -8.03
C GLU A 141 8.06 9.73 -8.68
N PRO A 142 8.14 11.02 -8.31
CA PRO A 142 9.13 11.93 -8.88
C PRO A 142 10.55 11.41 -8.61
N LYS A 143 11.24 11.02 -9.69
CA LYS A 143 12.63 10.57 -9.63
C LYS A 143 13.50 11.72 -9.11
N LYS A 144 14.13 11.53 -7.95
CA LYS A 144 15.14 12.46 -7.42
C LYS A 144 16.19 12.72 -8.50
N GLN A 145 16.32 13.95 -8.98
CA GLN A 145 17.35 14.35 -9.93
C GLN A 145 18.73 14.06 -9.33
N ARG A 146 19.44 13.10 -9.91
CA ARG A 146 20.83 12.79 -9.59
C ARG A 146 21.69 13.89 -10.21
N GLY A 147 22.19 14.83 -9.41
CA GLY A 147 23.03 15.92 -9.89
C GLY A 147 24.23 15.43 -10.70
N LYS A 148 24.46 16.02 -11.88
CA LYS A 148 25.64 15.78 -12.72
C LYS A 148 26.91 16.24 -11.97
N LYS A 149 27.84 15.33 -11.70
CA LYS A 149 29.23 15.67 -11.34
C LYS A 149 29.99 16.08 -12.61
N SER A 150 30.34 17.36 -12.73
CA SER A 150 31.35 17.84 -13.68
C SER A 150 32.77 17.55 -13.15
N LYS A 151 33.66 17.16 -14.07
CA LYS A 151 35.06 16.76 -13.86
C LYS A 151 35.97 17.94 -14.23
N ALA A 152 36.78 18.46 -13.30
CA ALA A 152 38.07 19.12 -13.57
C ALA A 152 38.89 19.32 -12.27
N GLU A 153 40.04 18.65 -12.26
CA GLU A 153 41.37 18.89 -11.63
C GLU A 153 41.58 19.53 -10.23
N LYS A 154 42.42 18.84 -9.44
CA LYS A 154 43.05 19.14 -8.12
C LYS A 154 44.46 19.78 -8.33
N PRO A 155 45.15 20.46 -7.36
CA PRO A 155 45.51 19.98 -6.00
C PRO A 155 45.32 20.99 -4.82
N SER A 156 44.84 20.52 -3.65
CA SER A 156 45.55 20.36 -2.34
C SER A 156 45.66 21.67 -1.53
N ASP A 157 45.30 21.82 -0.25
CA ASP A 157 45.28 20.88 0.87
C ASP A 157 44.35 21.36 2.03
N VAL A 158 43.75 20.36 2.69
CA VAL A 158 43.53 20.22 4.15
C VAL A 158 42.35 20.96 4.88
N ILE A 159 41.30 20.15 5.13
CA ILE A 159 40.49 19.93 6.38
C ILE A 159 39.72 21.16 6.96
N SER A 160 38.42 21.13 7.28
CA SER A 160 37.45 20.05 7.61
C SER A 160 36.05 20.49 7.15
N ALA A 161 35.38 19.65 6.35
CA ALA A 161 34.01 19.90 5.89
C ALA A 161 33.02 19.06 6.70
N GLU A 162 32.23 19.81 7.47
CA GLU A 162 30.81 19.68 7.71
C GLU A 162 29.98 18.85 6.69
N THR A 163 28.92 18.23 7.24
CA THR A 163 27.57 18.13 6.64
C THR A 163 27.26 17.03 5.63
N GLN A 164 26.59 15.98 6.16
CA GLN A 164 25.57 15.09 5.53
C GLN A 164 25.91 14.58 4.10
N PRO A 165 24.98 14.03 3.30
CA PRO A 165 23.81 13.17 3.54
C PRO A 165 23.96 11.85 2.74
N THR A 166 22.85 11.10 2.54
CA THR A 166 22.47 10.47 1.24
C THR A 166 22.39 8.94 1.20
N ILE A 167 21.13 8.46 1.21
CA ILE A 167 20.49 7.43 0.36
C ILE A 167 21.12 6.02 0.32
N VAL A 168 20.33 4.96 0.55
CA VAL A 168 20.06 3.87 -0.42
C VAL A 168 18.74 3.13 -0.06
N ILE A 169 17.83 3.06 -1.03
CA ILE A 169 16.69 2.15 -1.09
C ILE A 169 17.11 0.90 -1.88
N THR A 170 16.84 -0.29 -1.35
CA THR A 170 16.59 -1.53 -2.14
C THR A 170 15.62 -2.39 -1.31
N LYS A 171 14.31 -2.27 -1.56
CA LYS A 171 13.47 -3.24 -2.30
C LYS A 171 13.47 -4.65 -1.70
N GLN A 172 12.50 -4.91 -0.83
CA GLN A 172 12.01 -6.24 -0.46
C GLN A 172 10.84 -6.61 -1.37
N THR A 173 10.91 -7.84 -1.88
CA THR A 173 9.85 -8.56 -2.58
C THR A 173 9.19 -9.46 -1.53
N ASN A 174 7.87 -9.33 -1.33
CA ASN A 174 7.14 -10.19 -0.40
C ASN A 174 6.92 -11.57 -1.01
N VAL A 175 7.17 -12.55 -0.15
CA VAL A 175 6.89 -13.98 -0.25
C VAL A 175 5.39 -14.19 -0.13
N THR A 176 4.84 -15.05 -0.99
CA THR A 176 3.52 -15.65 -0.81
C THR A 176 3.64 -16.79 0.19
N THR A 177 2.90 -16.69 1.28
CA THR A 177 2.67 -17.74 2.29
C THR A 177 1.75 -18.82 1.71
N SER A 178 2.09 -20.08 1.93
CA SER A 178 1.12 -21.18 1.89
C SER A 178 1.24 -21.97 3.19
N GLU A 179 0.14 -22.01 3.94
CA GLU A 179 -0.10 -22.97 5.02
C GLU A 179 -0.03 -24.39 4.46
N ASP A 180 0.65 -25.33 5.13
CA ASP A 180 0.05 -26.64 5.40
C ASP A 180 0.86 -27.44 6.44
N LEU A 181 0.14 -28.40 7.00
CA LEU A 181 0.25 -29.16 8.23
C LEU A 181 1.50 -30.02 8.42
N LEU A 182 1.76 -30.24 9.71
CA LEU A 182 2.63 -31.22 10.33
C LEU A 182 2.32 -32.67 9.89
N VAL A 183 3.26 -33.35 9.24
CA VAL A 183 3.53 -34.79 9.44
C VAL A 183 5.04 -35.05 9.29
N PRO A 184 5.66 -35.84 10.18
CA PRO A 184 7.10 -36.08 10.17
C PRO A 184 7.44 -37.24 9.23
N GLU A 185 8.39 -37.04 8.32
CA GLU A 185 9.07 -38.16 7.68
C GLU A 185 10.58 -37.90 7.60
N THR A 186 11.28 -38.69 8.42
CA THR A 186 12.67 -39.07 8.30
C THR A 186 13.15 -39.16 6.85
N ASN A 187 14.20 -38.43 6.49
CA ASN A 187 15.21 -38.90 5.55
C ASN A 187 16.47 -38.01 5.58
N GLU A 188 17.58 -38.67 5.90
CA GLU A 188 18.99 -38.36 5.61
C GLU A 188 19.34 -36.92 5.23
N HIS A 189 20.06 -36.23 6.13
CA HIS A 189 20.70 -34.94 5.88
C HIS A 189 21.65 -35.01 4.67
N LYS A 190 21.12 -34.69 3.49
CA LYS A 190 21.92 -34.10 2.42
C LYS A 190 22.20 -32.67 2.85
N VAL A 191 23.35 -32.47 3.49
CA VAL A 191 23.93 -31.15 3.69
C VAL A 191 24.05 -30.52 2.31
N ASP A 192 23.36 -29.42 2.08
CA ASP A 192 23.41 -28.67 0.84
C ASP A 192 24.89 -28.38 0.51
N PRO A 193 25.42 -28.82 -0.64
CA PRO A 193 26.82 -28.57 -1.00
C PRO A 193 27.14 -27.08 -1.06
N GLU A 194 26.14 -26.21 -1.28
CA GLU A 194 26.28 -24.77 -1.25
C GLU A 194 26.48 -24.24 0.18
N TYR A 195 25.77 -24.81 1.16
CA TYR A 195 25.96 -24.50 2.58
C TYR A 195 27.36 -24.89 3.07
N GLN A 196 27.82 -26.11 2.75
CA GLN A 196 29.13 -26.57 3.20
C GLN A 196 30.26 -25.71 2.63
N LYS A 197 30.16 -25.33 1.34
CA LYS A 197 31.12 -24.44 0.68
C LYS A 197 31.13 -23.05 1.30
N ALA A 198 29.96 -22.52 1.67
CA ALA A 198 29.84 -21.23 2.34
C ALA A 198 30.43 -21.27 3.76
N LEU A 199 30.19 -22.35 4.51
CA LEU A 199 30.74 -22.56 5.85
C LEU A 199 32.26 -22.61 5.83
N ASP A 200 32.84 -23.41 4.93
CA ASP A 200 34.31 -23.54 4.84
C ASP A 200 34.97 -22.21 4.46
N ALA A 201 34.36 -21.44 3.56
CA ALA A 201 34.85 -20.11 3.18
C ALA A 201 34.79 -19.10 4.35
N LEU A 202 33.71 -19.14 5.15
CA LEU A 202 33.56 -18.26 6.31
C LEU A 202 34.54 -18.65 7.44
N LEU A 203 34.71 -19.94 7.72
CA LEU A 203 35.70 -20.44 8.68
C LEU A 203 37.13 -20.08 8.28
N GLN A 204 37.45 -20.16 6.99
CA GLN A 204 38.75 -19.73 6.47
C GLN A 204 38.95 -18.22 6.69
N ARG A 205 37.91 -17.41 6.45
CA ARG A 205 37.96 -15.96 6.68
C ARG A 205 38.12 -15.61 8.16
N VAL A 206 37.48 -16.34 9.07
CA VAL A 206 37.70 -16.19 10.52
C VAL A 206 39.15 -16.46 10.87
N LYS A 207 39.75 -17.53 10.33
CA LYS A 207 41.17 -17.89 10.58
C LYS A 207 42.16 -16.87 10.03
N GLU A 208 41.85 -16.23 8.90
CA GLU A 208 42.70 -15.23 8.25
C GLU A 208 42.54 -13.82 8.83
N SER A 209 41.47 -13.58 9.60
CA SER A 209 41.17 -12.29 10.21
C SER A 209 42.18 -11.97 11.33
N LYS A 210 42.65 -10.72 11.37
CA LYS A 210 43.63 -10.26 12.37
C LYS A 210 43.01 -9.33 13.41
N THR A 211 41.75 -8.94 13.20
CA THR A 211 41.03 -8.00 14.03
C THR A 211 39.67 -8.56 14.48
N PRO A 212 39.20 -8.21 15.69
CA PRO A 212 37.87 -8.60 16.15
C PRO A 212 36.74 -8.09 15.24
N GLU A 213 36.95 -6.97 14.55
CA GLU A 213 35.99 -6.38 13.61
C GLU A 213 35.82 -7.21 12.34
N GLU A 214 36.90 -7.79 11.82
CA GLU A 214 36.87 -8.69 10.66
C GLU A 214 36.19 -10.03 11.00
N VAL A 215 36.44 -10.57 12.20
CA VAL A 215 35.71 -11.75 12.71
C VAL A 215 34.22 -11.41 12.85
N ASN A 216 33.88 -10.26 13.43
CA ASN A 216 32.48 -9.84 13.59
C ASN A 216 31.77 -9.56 12.26
N ALA A 217 32.51 -9.27 11.19
CA ALA A 217 31.95 -9.11 9.85
C ALA A 217 31.42 -10.43 9.27
N VAL A 218 31.93 -11.58 9.72
CA VAL A 218 31.51 -12.92 9.25
C VAL A 218 30.03 -13.17 9.57
N TYR A 219 29.55 -12.70 10.74
CA TYR A 219 28.13 -12.78 11.14
C TYR A 219 27.17 -12.04 10.21
N ARG A 220 27.65 -11.08 9.41
CA ARG A 220 26.79 -10.39 8.43
C ARG A 220 26.40 -11.31 7.28
N TYR A 221 27.22 -12.33 6.99
CA TYR A 221 27.01 -13.27 5.90
C TYR A 221 26.14 -14.47 6.32
N THR A 222 25.93 -14.69 7.62
CA THR A 222 25.10 -15.77 8.17
C THR A 222 23.70 -15.31 8.58
N ARG A 223 23.26 -14.11 8.19
CA ARG A 223 21.94 -13.55 8.56
C ARG A 223 20.74 -14.38 8.10
N THR A 224 20.92 -15.21 7.08
CA THR A 224 19.88 -16.10 6.54
C THR A 224 20.04 -17.55 7.01
N TRP A 225 21.02 -17.83 7.87
CA TRP A 225 21.28 -19.16 8.41
C TRP A 225 20.41 -19.40 9.64
N ASN A 226 20.00 -20.65 9.86
CA ASN A 226 19.31 -21.02 11.09
C ASN A 226 20.30 -21.23 12.24
N ASP A 227 19.78 -21.38 13.47
CA ASP A 227 20.61 -21.53 14.68
C ASP A 227 21.59 -22.71 14.60
N LYS A 228 21.17 -23.84 14.02
CA LYS A 228 22.03 -25.04 13.85
C LYS A 228 23.14 -24.82 12.81
N GLN A 229 22.89 -23.98 11.82
CA GLN A 229 23.85 -23.63 10.78
C GLN A 229 24.87 -22.60 11.28
N MET A 230 24.48 -21.74 12.22
CA MET A 230 25.37 -20.74 12.84
C MET A 230 26.26 -21.31 13.94
N GLU A 231 25.88 -22.41 14.57
CA GLU A 231 26.61 -23.07 15.66
C GLU A 231 28.13 -23.24 15.42
N PRO A 232 28.62 -23.60 14.21
CA PRO A 232 30.05 -23.76 13.97
C PRO A 232 30.86 -22.45 13.87
N LEU A 233 30.19 -21.30 13.85
CA LEU A 233 30.81 -19.96 13.71
C LEU A 233 30.78 -19.13 15.01
N LEU A 234 30.12 -19.64 16.05
CA LEU A 234 30.07 -19.09 17.41
C LEU A 234 31.24 -19.61 18.25
#